data_AF-A0A060CHE3-F1
#
_entry.id   AF-A0A060CHE3-F1
#
_cell.length_a   1.000
_cell.length_b   1.000
_cell.length_c   1.000
_cell.angle_alpha   90.00
_cell.angle_beta   90.00
_cell.angle_gamma   90.00
#
_symmetry.space_group_name_H-M   'P 1'
#
loop_
_entity.id
_entity.type
_entity.pdbx_description
1 polymer ?
#
loop_
_entity_poly.entity_id
_entity_poly.type
_entity_poly.pdbx_seq_one_letter_code
_entity_poly.pdbx_strand_id
1 'polypeptide(L)'
;MNYYFHDARLRDNPPNPDHSGPETYGFQQHLYSKNRPENIPFLRRMRALTDAYPDRMMVGEVGDGGDTAIRIMAQYTAGEDRLHMCYSFEMLSPDFTAGHFRRTIEGVARGAPDGHSCWSFSNHDVVR
;
A
#
# COMPACT_ATOMS: atom_id res chain seq x y z
N MET A 1 -4.38 -2.67 -4.62
CA MET A 1 -5.47 -3.11 -3.69
C MET A 1 -6.23 -1.97 -3.03
N ASN A 2 -5.63 -0.81 -2.85
CA ASN A 2 -6.18 0.26 -2.01
C ASN A 2 -7.15 1.23 -2.74
N TYR A 3 -7.59 0.87 -3.95
CA TYR A 3 -8.51 1.65 -4.80
C TYR A 3 -9.93 1.08 -4.88
N TYR A 4 -10.25 0.01 -4.14
CA TYR A 4 -11.56 -0.65 -4.25
C TYR A 4 -12.74 0.18 -3.79
N PHE A 5 -12.49 1.12 -2.87
CA PHE A 5 -13.50 2.00 -2.31
C PHE A 5 -13.06 3.45 -2.47
N HIS A 6 -14.04 4.29 -2.78
CA HIS A 6 -13.92 5.73 -2.84
C HIS A 6 -14.92 6.36 -1.86
N ASP A 7 -14.76 7.64 -1.57
CA ASP A 7 -15.67 8.39 -0.73
C ASP A 7 -17.06 8.50 -1.37
N ALA A 8 -18.08 7.97 -0.70
CA ALA A 8 -19.46 7.95 -1.23
C ALA A 8 -20.06 9.36 -1.43
N ARG A 9 -19.48 10.38 -0.77
CA ARG A 9 -19.90 11.78 -0.94
C ARG A 9 -19.20 12.49 -2.10
N LEU A 10 -18.28 11.81 -2.79
CA LEU A 10 -17.49 12.34 -3.90
C LEU A 10 -16.82 13.68 -3.55
N ARG A 11 -16.29 13.81 -2.33
CA ARG A 11 -15.60 15.02 -1.90
C ARG A 11 -14.31 15.21 -2.68
N ASP A 12 -14.01 16.48 -2.98
CA ASP A 12 -12.76 16.86 -3.63
C ASP A 12 -11.56 16.56 -2.73
N ASN A 13 -10.53 15.95 -3.31
CA ASN A 13 -9.23 15.82 -2.65
C ASN A 13 -8.62 17.23 -2.45
N PRO A 14 -8.03 17.51 -1.29
CA PRO A 14 -7.32 18.77 -1.10
C PRO A 14 -6.04 18.82 -1.97
N PRO A 15 -5.54 20.02 -2.29
CA PRO A 15 -4.29 20.18 -3.02
C PRO A 15 -3.11 19.62 -2.21
N ASN A 16 -2.12 19.08 -2.92
CA ASN A 16 -0.85 18.65 -2.33
C ASN A 16 0.26 19.69 -2.61
N PRO A 17 0.61 20.54 -1.62
CA PRO A 17 1.62 21.57 -1.82
C PRO A 17 3.05 21.02 -1.94
N ASP A 18 3.28 19.77 -1.54
CA ASP A 18 4.61 19.17 -1.50
C ASP A 18 5.03 18.57 -2.86
N HIS A 19 4.12 18.51 -3.83
CA HIS A 19 4.41 18.00 -5.18
C HIS A 19 4.75 19.14 -6.15
N SER A 20 5.89 19.01 -6.82
CA SER A 20 6.38 19.96 -7.83
C SER A 20 6.68 19.31 -9.19
N GLY A 21 6.36 18.02 -9.34
CA GLY A 21 6.62 17.25 -10.55
C GLY A 21 5.64 17.56 -11.69
N PRO A 22 5.94 17.09 -12.92
CA PRO A 22 5.08 17.32 -14.09
C PRO A 22 3.76 16.52 -14.03
N GLU A 23 3.71 15.46 -13.22
CA GLU A 23 2.56 14.57 -13.13
C GLU A 23 1.38 15.23 -12.40
N THR A 24 0.23 15.30 -13.08
CA THR A 24 -0.98 15.96 -12.55
C THR A 24 -1.57 15.24 -11.34
N TYR A 25 -1.43 13.91 -11.28
CA TYR A 25 -1.94 13.08 -10.18
C TYR A 25 -1.38 13.54 -8.83
N GLY A 26 -0.07 13.83 -8.77
CA GLY A 26 0.62 14.21 -7.52
C GLY A 26 0.17 15.53 -6.90
N PHE A 27 -0.54 16.39 -7.63
CA PHE A 27 -1.05 17.68 -7.13
C PHE A 27 -2.23 17.56 -6.16
N GLN A 28 -2.70 16.34 -5.87
CA GLN A 28 -3.77 16.08 -4.91
C GLN A 28 -3.31 15.18 -3.77
N GLN A 29 -3.78 15.46 -2.55
CA GLN A 29 -3.69 14.49 -1.47
C GLN A 29 -4.89 13.54 -1.60
N HIS A 30 -4.63 12.30 -2.00
CA HIS A 30 -5.67 11.32 -2.32
C HIS A 30 -6.38 10.72 -1.09
N LEU A 31 -7.13 11.55 -0.36
CA LEU A 31 -7.84 11.19 0.88
C LEU A 31 -9.24 10.59 0.64
N TYR A 32 -9.89 10.97 -0.46
CA TYR A 32 -11.26 10.58 -0.77
C TYR A 32 -11.35 9.62 -1.94
N SER A 33 -10.39 9.67 -2.87
CA SER A 33 -10.40 8.80 -4.06
C SER A 33 -9.95 7.36 -3.81
N LYS A 34 -9.28 7.09 -2.68
CA LYS A 34 -8.74 5.76 -2.31
C LYS A 34 -8.56 5.63 -0.81
N ASN A 35 -7.97 4.51 -0.35
CA ASN A 35 -7.57 4.31 1.06
C ASN A 35 -8.72 4.39 2.07
N ARG A 36 -9.93 4.04 1.63
CA ARG A 36 -11.15 4.18 2.43
C ARG A 36 -11.27 3.06 3.49
N PRO A 37 -11.78 3.37 4.69
CA PRO A 37 -11.88 2.40 5.80
C PRO A 37 -12.76 1.19 5.46
N GLU A 38 -13.73 1.36 4.57
CA GLU A 38 -14.62 0.31 4.04
C GLU A 38 -13.84 -0.82 3.35
N ASN A 39 -12.58 -0.57 2.93
CA ASN A 39 -11.75 -1.60 2.35
C ASN A 39 -11.36 -2.68 3.37
N ILE A 40 -11.21 -2.36 4.65
CA ILE A 40 -10.81 -3.33 5.69
C ILE A 40 -11.82 -4.49 5.84
N PRO A 41 -13.13 -4.25 6.04
CA PRO A 41 -14.09 -5.35 6.08
C PRO A 41 -14.20 -6.10 4.74
N PHE A 42 -13.92 -5.45 3.61
CA PHE A 42 -13.83 -6.15 2.33
C PHE A 42 -12.63 -7.11 2.25
N LEU A 43 -11.45 -6.69 2.71
CA LEU A 43 -10.28 -7.56 2.80
C LEU A 43 -10.53 -8.77 3.70
N ARG A 44 -11.30 -8.61 4.79
CA ARG A 44 -11.73 -9.72 5.64
C ARG A 44 -12.59 -10.75 4.91
N ARG A 45 -13.51 -10.28 4.05
CA ARG A 45 -14.32 -11.17 3.21
C ARG A 45 -13.46 -11.92 2.19
N MET A 46 -12.51 -11.23 1.56
CA MET A 46 -11.54 -11.84 0.64
C MET A 46 -10.67 -12.88 1.37
N ARG A 47 -10.28 -12.60 2.61
CA ARG A 47 -9.52 -13.53 3.45
C ARG A 47 -10.32 -14.77 3.80
N ALA A 48 -11.54 -14.61 4.30
CA ALA A 48 -12.43 -15.73 4.59
C ALA A 48 -12.70 -16.63 3.37
N LEU A 49 -12.84 -16.04 2.17
CA LEU A 49 -12.95 -16.81 0.93
C LEU A 49 -11.65 -17.56 0.62
N THR A 50 -10.50 -16.92 0.79
CA THR A 50 -9.19 -17.53 0.55
C THR A 50 -8.94 -18.71 1.49
N ASP A 51 -9.29 -18.57 2.77
CA ASP A 51 -9.14 -19.60 3.80
C ASP A 51 -10.00 -20.84 3.53
N ALA A 52 -11.05 -20.74 2.71
CA ALA A 52 -11.84 -21.89 2.26
C ALA A 52 -11.06 -22.81 1.29
N TYR A 53 -9.92 -22.36 0.77
CA TYR A 53 -9.06 -23.09 -0.15
C TYR A 53 -7.65 -23.23 0.46
N PRO A 54 -7.26 -24.45 0.90
CA PRO A 54 -5.93 -24.69 1.46
C PRO A 54 -4.79 -24.24 0.53
N ASP A 55 -3.68 -23.81 1.13
CA ASP A 55 -2.46 -23.40 0.43
C ASP A 55 -2.69 -22.28 -0.59
N ARG A 56 -3.52 -21.30 -0.23
CA ARG A 56 -3.72 -20.06 -1.01
C ARG A 56 -3.29 -18.87 -0.19
N MET A 57 -2.69 -17.89 -0.86
CA MET A 57 -2.24 -16.64 -0.25
C MET A 57 -2.67 -15.45 -1.09
N MET A 58 -2.75 -14.29 -0.44
CA MET A 58 -3.05 -13.01 -1.08
C MET A 58 -1.88 -12.06 -0.90
N VAL A 59 -1.36 -11.53 -2.01
CA VAL A 59 -0.39 -10.44 -2.02
C VAL A 59 -1.08 -9.18 -2.50
N GLY A 60 -1.04 -8.12 -1.69
CA GLY A 60 -1.60 -6.84 -2.07
C GLY A 60 -0.58 -5.83 -2.55
N GLU A 61 -0.85 -5.21 -3.69
CA GLU A 61 -0.15 -3.99 -4.10
C GLU A 61 -0.70 -2.75 -3.39
N VAL A 62 0.20 -1.96 -2.80
CA VAL A 62 -0.08 -0.65 -2.22
C VAL A 62 0.47 0.43 -3.15
N GLY A 63 -0.43 1.15 -3.82
CA GLY A 63 -0.09 2.22 -4.77
C GLY A 63 0.12 3.58 -4.12
N ASP A 64 0.76 3.60 -2.95
CA ASP A 64 1.19 4.80 -2.23
C ASP A 64 2.69 4.69 -1.93
N GLY A 65 3.34 5.84 -1.68
CA GLY A 65 4.74 5.93 -1.29
C GLY A 65 4.93 6.43 0.15
N GLY A 66 6.17 6.36 0.61
CA GLY A 66 6.65 6.81 1.91
C GLY A 66 5.87 6.23 3.09
N ASP A 67 5.70 7.05 4.12
CA ASP A 67 5.00 6.68 5.36
C ASP A 67 3.54 6.27 5.13
N THR A 68 2.90 6.82 4.10
CA THR A 68 1.52 6.43 3.75
C THR A 68 1.47 4.98 3.28
N ALA A 69 2.43 4.53 2.47
CA ALA A 69 2.55 3.14 2.06
C ALA A 69 2.70 2.21 3.27
N ILE A 70 3.63 2.54 4.17
CA ILE A 70 3.91 1.76 5.39
C ILE A 70 2.65 1.63 6.24
N ARG A 71 1.94 2.75 6.48
CA ARG A 71 0.69 2.74 7.24
C ARG A 71 -0.39 1.87 6.61
N ILE A 72 -0.54 1.92 5.28
CA ILE A 72 -1.52 1.10 4.57
C ILE A 72 -1.13 -0.38 4.64
N MET A 73 0.14 -0.71 4.40
CA MET A 73 0.65 -2.08 4.53
C MET A 73 0.37 -2.63 5.93
N ALA A 74 0.67 -1.86 6.97
CA ALA A 74 0.35 -2.21 8.36
C ALA A 74 -1.14 -2.50 8.54
N GLN A 75 -2.00 -1.60 8.08
CA GLN A 75 -3.45 -1.77 8.21
C GLN A 75 -3.97 -2.97 7.43
N TYR A 76 -3.43 -3.25 6.25
CA TYR A 76 -3.97 -4.27 5.35
C TYR A 76 -3.46 -5.68 5.67
N THR A 77 -2.38 -5.78 6.43
CA THR A 77 -1.79 -7.05 6.88
C THR A 77 -1.91 -7.27 8.39
N ALA A 78 -2.52 -6.34 9.13
CA ALA A 78 -2.71 -6.48 10.58
C ALA A 78 -3.58 -7.69 10.95
N GLY A 79 -3.09 -8.47 11.91
CA GLY A 79 -3.75 -9.68 12.41
C GLY A 79 -3.79 -10.79 11.36
N GLU A 80 -4.65 -11.77 11.59
CA GLU A 80 -4.72 -12.96 10.73
C GLU A 80 -5.95 -12.97 9.81
N ASP A 81 -6.77 -11.91 9.83
CA ASP A 81 -8.05 -11.84 9.13
C ASP A 81 -8.04 -10.96 7.87
N ARG A 82 -6.85 -10.53 7.41
CA ARG A 82 -6.68 -9.63 6.24
C ARG A 82 -5.71 -10.23 5.23
N LEU A 83 -5.03 -9.39 4.44
CA LEU A 83 -4.06 -9.85 3.46
C LEU A 83 -2.92 -10.60 4.14
N HIS A 84 -2.39 -11.61 3.44
CA HIS A 84 -1.25 -12.38 3.93
C HIS A 84 0.03 -11.56 3.87
N MET A 85 0.18 -10.72 2.84
CA MET A 85 1.30 -9.81 2.69
C MET A 85 0.99 -8.67 1.72
N CYS A 86 1.81 -7.62 1.77
CA CYS A 86 1.74 -6.50 0.83
C CYS A 86 3.13 -6.15 0.28
N TYR A 87 3.16 -5.57 -0.92
CA TYR A 87 4.32 -4.85 -1.45
C TYR A 87 3.95 -3.40 -1.76
N SER A 88 4.94 -2.52 -1.73
CA SER A 88 4.82 -1.11 -2.13
C SER A 88 5.89 -0.76 -3.16
N PHE A 89 5.83 0.47 -3.67
CA PHE A 89 6.77 0.97 -4.66
C PHE A 89 8.10 1.49 -4.07
N GLU A 90 8.28 1.42 -2.75
CA GLU A 90 9.51 1.90 -2.09
C GLU A 90 10.78 1.24 -2.65
N MET A 91 10.73 -0.07 -2.95
CA MET A 91 11.86 -0.83 -3.51
C MET A 91 11.85 -0.88 -5.04
N LEU A 92 10.87 -0.24 -5.69
CA LEU A 92 10.69 -0.19 -7.15
C LEU A 92 11.11 1.17 -7.74
N SER A 93 11.73 2.03 -6.93
CA SER A 93 12.21 3.35 -7.37
C SER A 93 13.65 3.28 -7.89
N PRO A 94 14.14 4.32 -8.60
CA PRO A 94 15.54 4.43 -9.00
C PRO A 94 16.53 4.51 -7.83
N ASP A 95 16.08 4.76 -6.60
CA ASP A 95 16.94 4.90 -5.43
C ASP A 95 17.53 3.55 -5.01
N PHE A 96 18.77 3.29 -5.42
CA PHE A 96 19.46 2.02 -5.18
C PHE A 96 20.68 2.19 -4.26
N THR A 97 20.43 2.47 -2.98
CA THR A 97 21.50 2.66 -1.99
C THR A 97 21.25 1.85 -0.72
N ALA A 98 22.32 1.46 -0.01
CA ALA A 98 22.20 0.80 1.28
C ALA A 98 21.41 1.64 2.31
N GLY A 99 21.54 2.97 2.24
CA GLY A 99 20.79 3.89 3.10
C GLY A 99 19.29 3.88 2.79
N HIS A 100 18.91 3.81 1.51
CA HIS A 100 17.52 3.65 1.09
C HIS A 100 16.92 2.36 1.66
N PHE A 101 17.54 1.22 1.37
CA PHE A 101 17.04 -0.08 1.84
C PHE A 101 16.89 -0.14 3.35
N ARG A 102 17.89 0.36 4.09
CA ARG A 102 17.82 0.41 5.56
C ARG A 102 16.62 1.22 6.04
N ARG A 103 16.43 2.43 5.52
CA ARG A 103 15.31 3.31 5.93
C ARG A 103 13.96 2.66 5.65
N THR A 104 13.79 2.05 4.47
CA THR A 104 12.54 1.39 4.08
C THR A 104 12.24 0.19 4.97
N ILE A 105 13.23 -0.68 5.20
CA ILE A 105 13.08 -1.87 6.04
C ILE A 105 12.78 -1.47 7.49
N GLU A 106 13.53 -0.52 8.05
CA GLU A 106 13.30 -0.03 9.41
C GLU A 106 11.95 0.70 9.56
N GLY A 107 11.53 1.44 8.53
CA GLY A 107 10.24 2.12 8.49
C GLY A 107 9.09 1.12 8.56
N VAL A 108 9.14 0.07 7.74
CA VAL A 108 8.18 -1.03 7.78
C VAL A 108 8.22 -1.75 9.12
N ALA A 109 9.40 -2.10 9.64
CA ALA A 109 9.53 -2.81 10.92
C ALA A 109 8.91 -2.02 12.09
N ARG A 110 9.01 -0.68 12.08
CA ARG A 110 8.38 0.18 13.08
C ARG A 110 6.88 0.40 12.85
N GLY A 111 6.48 0.62 11.60
CA GLY A 111 5.11 1.02 11.25
C GLY A 111 4.14 -0.14 11.06
N ALA A 112 4.64 -1.33 10.75
CA ALA A 112 3.90 -2.55 10.48
C ALA A 112 4.53 -3.77 11.20
N PRO A 113 4.71 -3.74 12.53
CA PRO A 113 5.46 -4.78 13.25
C PRO A 113 4.85 -6.18 13.13
N ASP A 114 3.52 -6.27 13.04
CA ASP A 114 2.78 -7.52 12.82
C ASP A 114 2.46 -7.76 11.34
N GLY A 115 2.92 -6.87 10.45
CA GLY A 115 2.64 -6.93 9.03
C GLY A 115 3.69 -7.74 8.28
N HIS A 116 3.25 -8.50 7.28
CA HIS A 116 4.16 -9.22 6.39
C HIS A 116 4.43 -8.41 5.11
N SER A 117 5.65 -7.93 4.98
CA SER A 117 6.11 -7.23 3.77
C SER A 117 6.69 -8.20 2.75
N CYS A 118 6.31 -7.99 1.49
CA CYS A 118 6.90 -8.58 0.31
C CYS A 118 7.71 -7.51 -0.40
N TRP A 119 8.96 -7.82 -0.75
CA TRP A 119 9.87 -6.88 -1.41
C TRP A 119 10.03 -7.28 -2.87
N SER A 120 9.85 -6.32 -3.77
CA SER A 120 10.15 -6.48 -5.18
C SER A 120 11.07 -5.35 -5.65
N PHE A 121 12.01 -5.69 -6.53
CA PHE A 121 12.94 -4.74 -7.16
C PHE A 121 12.62 -4.49 -8.64
N SER A 122 11.65 -5.23 -9.20
CA SER A 122 11.16 -5.02 -10.56
C SER A 122 9.77 -5.63 -10.73
N ASN A 123 8.93 -4.99 -11.54
CA ASN A 123 7.66 -5.55 -12.01
C ASN A 123 7.40 -5.05 -13.45
N HIS A 124 6.16 -5.09 -13.92
CA HIS A 124 5.80 -4.64 -15.27
C HIS A 124 5.49 -3.14 -15.36
N ASP A 125 5.46 -2.44 -14.23
CA ASP A 125 5.11 -1.01 -14.12
C ASP A 125 6.36 -0.11 -13.98
N VAL A 126 7.53 -0.70 -13.73
CA VAL A 126 8.80 0.03 -13.58
C VAL A 126 9.87 -0.50 -14.53
N VAL A 127 10.90 0.32 -14.73
CA VAL A 127 12.08 -0.06 -15.53
C VAL A 127 12.75 -1.27 -14.88
N ARG A 128 13.23 -2.20 -15.72
CA ARG A 128 14.01 -3.37 -15.29
C ARG A 128 15.45 -3.00 -14.94
#